data_AF-A0A523F6C1-F1
#
_entry.id   AF-A0A523F6C1-F1
#
_cell.length_a   1.000
_cell.length_b   1.000
_cell.length_c   1.000
_cell.angle_alpha   90.00
_cell.angle_beta   90.00
_cell.angle_gamma   90.00
#
_symmetry.space_group_name_H-M   'P 1'
#
loop_
_entity.id
_entity.type
_entity.pdbx_description
1 polymer ?
#
loop_
_entity_poly.entity_id
_entity_poly.type
_entity_poly.pdbx_seq_one_letter_code
_entity_poly.pdbx_strand_id
1 'polypeptide(L)'
;MAYRSMYCYTWDLAEAGVSAVADTLRARHINVITLAGAYHAGKFLRPHGRSGKVYFPEDGTAYFKTRPDRYGAIKPVENSLLAEHDIFDECCRLDGMGVTAWMVLMHNSRLGQAHPEACVENAFGDRYIYNLCPAAPAARAYATALCADIADAYPVIGLTLETPGFLPFQHGYHHEFGLVRQNAWLDNHLGLCFCAHCREGARADDIDAEALRHRVRAAIDSYLASDVDHDDDMAAAYWLSDIVLDPDLGRFLRWRCRTVESLIGEIRAAVRP
;
A
#
# COMPACT_ATOMS: atom_id res chain seq x y z
N MET A 1 -19.25 23.58 5.30
CA MET A 1 -19.81 22.87 4.11
C MET A 1 -19.56 21.37 4.28
N ALA A 2 -20.40 20.51 3.69
CA ALA A 2 -20.17 19.06 3.71
C ALA A 2 -18.94 18.69 2.87
N TYR A 3 -18.11 17.76 3.36
CA TYR A 3 -16.95 17.22 2.62
C TYR A 3 -17.44 16.27 1.52
N ARG A 4 -17.12 16.58 0.25
CA ARG A 4 -17.47 15.76 -0.92
C ARG A 4 -16.25 15.70 -1.83
N SER A 5 -15.61 14.55 -1.86
CA SER A 5 -14.37 14.36 -2.60
C SER A 5 -14.52 13.45 -3.81
N MET A 6 -13.69 13.67 -4.82
CA MET A 6 -13.48 12.77 -5.95
C MET A 6 -12.02 12.31 -5.96
N TYR A 7 -11.80 11.00 -6.11
CA TYR A 7 -10.47 10.47 -6.39
C TYR A 7 -10.07 10.81 -7.80
N CYS A 8 -8.88 11.36 -7.96
CA CYS A 8 -8.37 11.89 -9.21
C CYS A 8 -6.93 11.43 -9.41
N TYR A 9 -6.68 10.78 -10.53
CA TYR A 9 -5.31 10.47 -10.92
C TYR A 9 -4.62 11.72 -11.44
N THR A 10 -3.38 11.92 -11.03
CA THR A 10 -2.62 13.12 -11.38
C THR A 10 -2.38 13.25 -12.88
N TRP A 11 -2.12 12.13 -13.57
CA TRP A 11 -1.97 12.10 -15.03
C TRP A 11 -3.27 12.42 -15.78
N ASP A 12 -4.45 12.14 -15.21
CA ASP A 12 -5.73 12.52 -15.81
C ASP A 12 -5.96 14.03 -15.72
N LEU A 13 -5.59 14.66 -14.60
CA LEU A 13 -5.70 16.11 -14.42
C LEU A 13 -4.69 16.86 -15.28
N ALA A 14 -3.49 16.33 -15.45
CA ALA A 14 -2.49 16.90 -16.37
C ALA A 14 -3.01 16.94 -17.81
N GLU A 15 -3.67 15.88 -18.28
CA GLU A 15 -4.20 15.84 -19.65
C GLU A 15 -5.50 16.67 -19.82
N ALA A 16 -6.40 16.59 -18.84
CA ALA A 16 -7.70 17.26 -18.93
C ALA A 16 -7.63 18.77 -18.65
N GLY A 17 -6.64 19.19 -17.85
CA GLY A 17 -6.49 20.53 -17.31
C GLY A 17 -7.19 20.68 -15.96
N VAL A 18 -6.43 21.13 -14.95
CA VAL A 18 -6.89 21.26 -13.55
C VAL A 18 -8.16 22.11 -13.43
N SER A 19 -8.22 23.28 -14.08
CA SER A 19 -9.40 24.16 -14.02
C SER A 19 -10.65 23.53 -14.62
N ALA A 20 -10.54 22.84 -15.76
CA ALA A 20 -11.68 22.21 -16.43
C ALA A 20 -12.25 21.04 -15.59
N VAL A 21 -11.36 20.27 -14.95
CA VAL A 21 -11.77 19.24 -14.00
C VAL A 21 -12.45 19.87 -12.78
N ALA A 22 -11.87 20.92 -12.21
CA ALA A 22 -12.44 21.62 -11.05
C ALA A 22 -13.85 22.15 -11.33
N ASP A 23 -14.08 22.77 -12.49
CA ASP A 23 -15.41 23.26 -12.87
C ASP A 23 -16.43 22.13 -13.03
N THR A 24 -16.00 21.00 -13.60
CA THR A 24 -16.80 19.78 -13.71
C THR A 24 -17.21 19.24 -12.35
N LEU A 25 -16.28 19.24 -11.38
CA LEU A 25 -16.53 18.79 -10.01
C LEU A 25 -17.45 19.77 -9.26
N ARG A 26 -17.23 21.08 -9.38
CA ARG A 26 -18.09 22.11 -8.77
C ARG A 26 -19.53 22.04 -9.28
N ALA A 27 -19.73 21.82 -10.58
CA ALA A 27 -21.06 21.63 -11.18
C ALA A 27 -21.81 20.41 -10.60
N ARG A 28 -21.08 19.46 -10.01
CA ARG A 28 -21.62 18.28 -9.30
C ARG A 28 -21.62 18.43 -7.79
N HIS A 29 -21.36 19.65 -7.31
CA HIS A 29 -21.26 19.99 -5.89
C HIS A 29 -20.18 19.20 -5.12
N ILE A 30 -19.12 18.79 -5.81
CA ILE A 30 -17.89 18.23 -5.23
C ILE A 30 -16.95 19.39 -4.94
N ASN A 31 -16.34 19.38 -3.76
CA ASN A 31 -15.53 20.49 -3.23
C ASN A 31 -14.13 20.08 -2.76
N VAL A 32 -13.76 18.80 -2.93
CA VAL A 32 -12.42 18.29 -2.64
C VAL A 32 -11.94 17.41 -3.80
N ILE A 33 -10.67 17.56 -4.16
CA ILE A 33 -9.94 16.65 -5.04
C ILE A 33 -9.05 15.77 -4.16
N THR A 34 -9.29 14.46 -4.15
CA THR A 34 -8.36 13.49 -3.57
C THR A 34 -7.38 13.07 -4.66
N LEU A 35 -6.21 13.71 -4.68
CA LEU A 35 -5.23 13.63 -5.76
C LEU A 35 -4.15 12.58 -5.48
N ALA A 36 -3.83 11.73 -6.45
CA ALA A 36 -2.77 10.71 -6.32
C ALA A 36 -1.38 11.34 -6.12
N GLY A 37 -0.84 11.31 -4.91
CA GLY A 37 0.49 11.85 -4.56
C GLY A 37 1.62 10.83 -4.67
N ALA A 38 1.35 9.58 -4.35
CA ALA A 38 2.27 8.47 -4.60
C ALA A 38 1.44 7.27 -5.04
N TYR A 39 1.87 6.59 -6.11
CA TYR A 39 1.03 5.58 -6.75
C TYR A 39 1.83 4.44 -7.36
N HIS A 40 1.19 3.26 -7.44
CA HIS A 40 1.73 2.06 -8.07
C HIS A 40 1.34 1.98 -9.56
N ALA A 41 2.03 1.14 -10.33
CA ALA A 41 1.64 0.87 -11.72
C ALA A 41 0.38 0.01 -11.82
N GLY A 42 -0.22 -0.02 -13.01
CA GLY A 42 -1.37 -0.84 -13.30
C GLY A 42 -1.84 -0.63 -14.75
N LYS A 43 -2.91 -1.32 -15.12
CA LYS A 43 -3.54 -1.18 -16.43
C LYS A 43 -4.86 -0.43 -16.28
N PHE A 44 -4.83 0.88 -16.51
CA PHE A 44 -5.98 1.75 -16.29
C PHE A 44 -6.78 1.97 -17.57
N LEU A 45 -8.10 1.79 -17.47
CA LEU A 45 -9.03 2.26 -18.50
C LEU A 45 -9.36 3.73 -18.23
N ARG A 46 -9.22 4.58 -19.25
CA ARG A 46 -9.42 6.03 -19.18
C ARG A 46 -10.54 6.45 -20.14
N PRO A 47 -11.82 6.38 -19.74
CA PRO A 47 -12.95 6.73 -20.61
C PRO A 47 -12.84 8.14 -21.22
N HIS A 48 -12.33 9.09 -20.44
CA HIS A 48 -12.15 10.48 -20.87
C HIS A 48 -10.74 10.80 -21.41
N GLY A 49 -9.84 9.82 -21.46
CA GLY A 49 -8.46 10.02 -21.92
C GLY A 49 -8.41 10.49 -23.39
N ARG A 50 -7.61 11.54 -23.66
CA ARG A 50 -7.49 12.17 -24.98
C ARG A 50 -6.36 11.57 -25.82
N SER A 51 -5.23 11.24 -25.19
CA SER A 51 -4.08 10.56 -25.80
C SER A 51 -4.27 9.06 -25.96
N GLY A 52 -5.23 8.47 -25.24
CA GLY A 52 -5.55 7.05 -25.30
C GLY A 52 -6.58 6.62 -24.26
N LYS A 53 -7.10 5.40 -24.41
CA LYS A 53 -8.08 4.82 -23.47
C LYS A 53 -7.47 3.82 -22.50
N VAL A 54 -6.24 3.39 -22.74
CA VAL A 54 -5.51 2.47 -21.85
C VAL A 54 -4.20 3.15 -21.46
N TYR A 55 -3.89 3.15 -20.17
CA TYR A 55 -2.71 3.80 -19.63
C TYR A 55 -1.99 2.91 -18.62
N PHE A 56 -0.66 2.94 -18.71
CA PHE A 56 0.27 2.28 -17.80
C PHE A 56 1.14 3.37 -17.16
N PRO A 57 0.91 3.73 -15.88
CA PRO A 57 1.73 4.72 -15.18
C PRO A 57 3.13 4.18 -14.92
N GLU A 58 4.06 5.10 -14.66
CA GLU A 58 5.37 4.75 -14.09
C GLU A 58 5.21 4.19 -12.68
N ASP A 59 5.71 2.98 -12.47
CA ASP A 59 5.50 2.25 -11.23
C ASP A 59 6.20 2.89 -10.03
N GLY A 60 5.45 3.01 -8.94
CA GLY A 60 5.97 3.36 -7.62
C GLY A 60 6.54 4.77 -7.52
N THR A 61 5.97 5.72 -8.26
CA THR A 61 6.46 7.10 -8.34
C THR A 61 5.65 8.09 -7.51
N ALA A 62 6.30 9.18 -7.11
CA ALA A 62 5.70 10.33 -6.43
C ALA A 62 5.34 11.42 -7.44
N TYR A 63 4.12 11.94 -7.36
CA TYR A 63 3.54 12.93 -8.28
C TYR A 63 3.61 14.37 -7.73
N PHE A 64 4.53 14.62 -6.81
CA PHE A 64 4.82 15.92 -6.22
C PHE A 64 6.33 16.10 -6.08
N LYS A 65 6.81 17.34 -5.95
CA LYS A 65 8.24 17.62 -5.76
C LYS A 65 8.67 17.21 -4.36
N THR A 66 9.46 16.15 -4.28
CA THR A 66 9.99 15.59 -3.04
C THR A 66 11.23 16.35 -2.58
N ARG A 67 11.55 16.26 -1.29
CA ARG A 67 12.78 16.83 -0.71
C ARG A 67 13.75 15.70 -0.33
N PRO A 68 14.76 15.38 -1.16
CA PRO A 68 15.60 14.18 -0.98
C PRO A 68 16.33 14.07 0.36
N ASP A 69 16.59 15.20 1.03
CA ASP A 69 17.24 15.29 2.34
C ASP A 69 16.35 14.80 3.50
N ARG A 70 15.03 14.67 3.29
CA ARG A 70 14.09 14.15 4.29
C ARG A 70 14.07 12.62 4.37
N TYR A 71 14.67 11.93 3.41
CA TYR A 71 14.57 10.48 3.27
C TYR A 71 15.88 9.78 3.65
N GLY A 72 15.74 8.62 4.30
CA GLY A 72 16.85 7.75 4.68
C GLY A 72 17.25 6.79 3.56
N ALA A 73 17.33 5.50 3.90
CA ALA A 73 17.77 4.44 3.00
C ALA A 73 16.86 4.26 1.77
N ILE A 74 15.55 4.35 1.97
CA ILE A 74 14.54 4.23 0.90
C ILE A 74 14.08 5.65 0.54
N LYS A 75 14.12 5.98 -0.76
CA LYS A 75 13.77 7.30 -1.27
C LYS A 75 12.70 7.18 -2.36
N PRO A 76 11.73 8.11 -2.45
CA PRO A 76 10.78 8.13 -3.54
C PRO A 76 11.50 8.44 -4.86
N VAL A 77 10.89 8.00 -5.95
CA VAL A 77 11.26 8.44 -7.29
C VAL A 77 10.18 9.37 -7.79
N GLU A 78 10.55 10.59 -8.13
CA GLU A 78 9.65 11.57 -8.74
C GLU A 78 9.18 11.08 -10.11
N ASN A 79 7.89 11.23 -10.38
CA ASN A 79 7.28 10.89 -11.65
C ASN A 79 7.75 11.86 -12.75
N SER A 80 7.97 11.38 -13.97
CA SER A 80 8.44 12.22 -15.08
C SER A 80 7.52 13.40 -15.42
N LEU A 81 6.22 13.31 -15.09
CA LEU A 81 5.25 14.38 -15.25
C LEU A 81 5.68 15.69 -14.58
N LEU A 82 6.44 15.61 -13.48
CA LEU A 82 6.93 16.78 -12.73
C LEU A 82 7.90 17.66 -13.51
N ALA A 83 8.46 17.16 -14.62
CA ALA A 83 9.28 17.96 -15.53
C ALA A 83 8.45 19.06 -16.23
N GLU A 84 7.15 18.85 -16.40
CA GLU A 84 6.25 19.75 -17.13
C GLU A 84 5.17 20.34 -16.23
N HIS A 85 4.65 19.56 -15.28
CA HIS A 85 3.47 19.91 -14.49
C HIS A 85 3.65 19.60 -12.99
N ASP A 86 3.33 20.58 -12.15
CA ASP A 86 3.17 20.39 -10.71
C ASP A 86 1.67 20.43 -10.37
N ILE A 87 0.98 19.33 -10.66
CA ILE A 87 -0.48 19.25 -10.55
C ILE A 87 -0.97 19.47 -9.11
N PHE A 88 -0.16 19.13 -8.10
CA PHE A 88 -0.49 19.45 -6.71
C PHE A 88 -0.52 20.96 -6.46
N ASP A 89 0.50 21.69 -6.91
CA ASP A 89 0.56 23.15 -6.80
C ASP A 89 -0.57 23.81 -7.61
N GLU A 90 -0.83 23.35 -8.83
CA GLU A 90 -1.94 23.83 -9.65
C GLU A 90 -3.30 23.61 -8.97
N CYS A 91 -3.56 22.43 -8.40
CA CYS A 91 -4.80 22.15 -7.69
C CYS A 91 -4.93 22.99 -6.41
N CYS A 92 -3.84 23.17 -5.67
CA CYS A 92 -3.83 23.92 -4.41
C CYS A 92 -4.09 25.43 -4.61
N ARG A 93 -3.89 25.96 -5.83
CA ARG A 93 -4.23 27.34 -6.19
C ARG A 93 -5.70 27.55 -6.57
N LEU A 94 -6.50 26.50 -6.63
CA LEU A 94 -7.92 26.61 -6.97
C LEU A 94 -8.73 27.20 -5.82
N ASP A 95 -9.41 28.32 -6.07
CA ASP A 95 -10.32 28.91 -5.09
C ASP A 95 -11.51 27.99 -4.79
N GLY A 96 -11.78 27.76 -3.50
CA GLY A 96 -12.94 26.99 -3.05
C GLY A 96 -12.91 25.49 -3.38
N MET A 97 -11.74 24.93 -3.74
CA MET A 97 -11.54 23.49 -3.92
C MET A 97 -10.45 23.01 -2.95
N GLY A 98 -10.80 22.12 -2.02
CA GLY A 98 -9.82 21.49 -1.14
C GLY A 98 -9.02 20.42 -1.87
N VAL A 99 -7.79 20.16 -1.43
CA VAL A 99 -6.95 19.07 -1.97
C VAL A 99 -6.56 18.13 -0.84
N THR A 100 -6.88 16.84 -1.00
CA THR A 100 -6.40 15.76 -0.14
C THR A 100 -5.37 14.95 -0.92
N ALA A 101 -4.23 14.65 -0.30
CA ALA A 101 -3.19 13.84 -0.94
C ALA A 101 -3.46 12.35 -0.71
N TRP A 102 -3.64 11.59 -1.78
CA TRP A 102 -3.79 10.13 -1.76
C TRP A 102 -2.43 9.45 -1.91
N MET A 103 -2.02 8.75 -0.86
CA MET A 103 -0.67 8.22 -0.71
C MET A 103 -0.72 6.70 -0.64
N VAL A 104 -0.31 6.03 -1.71
CA VAL A 104 0.02 4.59 -1.67
C VAL A 104 1.37 4.45 -0.97
N LEU A 105 1.40 3.69 0.14
CA LEU A 105 2.58 3.58 0.99
C LEU A 105 3.35 2.28 0.79
N MET A 106 2.85 1.17 1.34
CA MET A 106 3.60 -0.08 1.37
C MET A 106 3.54 -0.86 0.05
N HIS A 107 2.61 -0.51 -0.83
CA HIS A 107 2.51 -1.11 -2.15
C HIS A 107 3.43 -0.38 -3.16
N ASN A 108 4.65 -0.88 -3.34
CA ASN A 108 5.62 -0.30 -4.28
C ASN A 108 6.64 -1.34 -4.79
N SER A 109 6.37 -1.93 -5.95
CA SER A 109 7.23 -2.97 -6.54
C SER A 109 8.62 -2.45 -6.90
N ARG A 110 8.72 -1.22 -7.39
CA ARG A 110 10.01 -0.58 -7.71
C ARG A 110 10.91 -0.50 -6.47
N LEU A 111 10.38 0.00 -5.36
CA LEU A 111 11.15 0.13 -4.12
C LEU A 111 11.44 -1.23 -3.49
N GLY A 112 10.50 -2.17 -3.51
CA GLY A 112 10.76 -3.51 -2.97
C GLY A 112 11.76 -4.33 -3.78
N GLN A 113 11.86 -4.11 -5.11
CA GLN A 113 12.95 -4.66 -5.92
C GLN A 113 14.32 -4.07 -5.55
N ALA A 114 14.38 -2.76 -5.27
CA ALA A 114 15.61 -2.08 -4.89
C ALA A 114 16.04 -2.37 -3.44
N HIS A 115 15.07 -2.66 -2.56
CA HIS A 115 15.25 -2.88 -1.12
C HIS A 115 14.52 -4.14 -0.64
N PRO A 116 14.90 -5.34 -1.16
CA PRO A 116 14.18 -6.57 -0.86
C PRO A 116 14.25 -6.95 0.62
N GLU A 117 15.26 -6.51 1.37
CA GLU A 117 15.36 -6.67 2.82
C GLU A 117 14.27 -5.94 3.61
N ALA A 118 13.66 -4.91 3.02
CA ALA A 118 12.56 -4.16 3.61
C ALA A 118 11.18 -4.72 3.24
N CYS A 119 11.11 -5.77 2.42
CA CYS A 119 9.84 -6.36 1.96
C CYS A 119 9.23 -7.33 2.97
N VAL A 120 7.94 -7.62 2.77
CA VAL A 120 7.31 -8.80 3.36
C VAL A 120 8.00 -10.07 2.89
N GLU A 121 8.19 -11.01 3.81
CA GLU A 121 8.82 -12.30 3.58
C GLU A 121 7.89 -13.40 4.14
N ASN A 122 7.45 -14.35 3.33
CA ASN A 122 6.51 -15.38 3.76
C ASN A 122 7.16 -16.46 4.67
N ALA A 123 6.41 -17.50 5.04
CA ALA A 123 6.94 -18.58 5.89
C ALA A 123 8.12 -19.36 5.27
N PHE A 124 8.26 -19.33 3.95
CA PHE A 124 9.32 -20.01 3.19
C PHE A 124 10.58 -19.17 3.04
N GLY A 125 10.50 -17.85 3.26
CA GLY A 125 11.58 -16.91 2.97
C GLY A 125 11.41 -16.18 1.63
N ASP A 126 10.28 -16.39 0.93
CA ASP A 126 10.01 -15.71 -0.33
C ASP A 126 9.58 -14.27 -0.08
N ARG A 127 10.16 -13.35 -0.84
CA ARG A 127 9.91 -11.91 -0.67
C ARG A 127 8.86 -11.42 -1.64
N TYR A 128 7.86 -10.73 -1.10
CA TYR A 128 6.85 -10.04 -1.88
C TYR A 128 7.35 -8.65 -2.23
N ILE A 129 8.04 -8.54 -3.37
CA ILE A 129 8.67 -7.30 -3.85
C ILE A 129 7.67 -6.15 -4.02
N TYR A 130 6.38 -6.44 -4.16
CA TYR A 130 5.32 -5.45 -4.25
C TYR A 130 4.94 -4.83 -2.90
N ASN A 131 5.37 -5.40 -1.76
CA ASN A 131 4.89 -5.03 -0.43
C ASN A 131 6.04 -4.78 0.54
N LEU A 132 6.32 -3.51 0.82
CA LEU A 132 7.23 -3.10 1.90
C LEU A 132 6.63 -3.49 3.26
N CYS A 133 7.44 -4.03 4.14
CA CYS A 133 6.97 -4.49 5.45
C CYS A 133 6.75 -3.30 6.39
N PRO A 134 5.55 -3.11 6.97
CA PRO A 134 5.29 -2.02 7.92
C PRO A 134 6.03 -2.20 9.26
N ALA A 135 6.68 -3.33 9.51
CA ALA A 135 7.60 -3.52 10.64
C ALA A 135 9.06 -3.15 10.30
N ALA A 136 9.43 -3.00 9.02
CA ALA A 136 10.78 -2.69 8.63
C ALA A 136 11.10 -1.20 8.89
N PRO A 137 12.15 -0.87 9.69
CA PRO A 137 12.44 0.52 10.05
C PRO A 137 12.64 1.46 8.85
N ALA A 138 13.31 0.97 7.79
CA ALA A 138 13.52 1.75 6.57
C ALA A 138 12.20 2.07 5.83
N ALA A 139 11.26 1.12 5.77
CA ALA A 139 9.96 1.31 5.15
C ALA A 139 9.08 2.27 5.96
N ARG A 140 9.09 2.16 7.30
CA ARG A 140 8.39 3.11 8.20
C ARG A 140 8.92 4.52 8.06
N ALA A 141 10.25 4.69 8.03
CA ALA A 141 10.90 5.98 7.82
C ALA A 141 10.52 6.58 6.46
N TYR A 142 10.50 5.77 5.40
CA TYR A 142 10.05 6.20 4.08
C TYR A 142 8.60 6.69 4.08
N ALA A 143 7.66 5.89 4.59
CA ALA A 143 6.23 6.23 4.60
C ALA A 143 5.96 7.50 5.43
N THR A 144 6.59 7.60 6.60
CA THR A 144 6.47 8.77 7.49
C THR A 144 7.04 10.02 6.83
N ALA A 145 8.24 9.93 6.25
CA ALA A 145 8.87 11.05 5.55
C ALA A 145 8.05 11.50 4.34
N LEU A 146 7.51 10.56 3.54
CA LEU A 146 6.73 10.85 2.34
C LEU A 146 5.44 11.63 2.68
N CYS A 147 4.71 11.19 3.71
CA CYS A 147 3.51 11.87 4.18
C CYS A 147 3.81 13.26 4.77
N ALA A 148 4.87 13.38 5.57
CA ALA A 148 5.29 14.67 6.11
C ALA A 148 5.78 15.62 5.00
N ASP A 149 6.46 15.10 3.98
CA ASP A 149 6.99 15.89 2.87
C ASP A 149 5.88 16.55 2.07
N ILE A 150 4.90 15.76 1.61
CA ILE A 150 3.76 16.31 0.85
C ILE A 150 2.88 17.22 1.70
N ALA A 151 2.68 16.88 2.98
CA ALA A 151 1.98 17.75 3.90
C ALA A 151 2.72 19.08 3.96
N ASP A 152 3.98 19.13 4.38
CA ASP A 152 4.72 20.38 4.55
C ASP A 152 4.90 21.19 3.25
N ALA A 153 5.01 20.54 2.08
CA ALA A 153 5.30 21.21 0.82
C ALA A 153 4.07 21.87 0.16
N TYR A 154 2.87 21.33 0.39
CA TYR A 154 1.64 21.78 -0.28
C TYR A 154 0.54 22.07 0.75
N PRO A 155 -0.36 23.04 0.54
CA PRO A 155 -1.47 23.33 1.46
C PRO A 155 -2.62 22.31 1.34
N VAL A 156 -2.30 21.02 1.29
CA VAL A 156 -3.29 19.93 1.35
C VAL A 156 -4.04 19.96 2.68
N ILE A 157 -5.34 19.71 2.61
CA ILE A 157 -6.25 19.72 3.76
C ILE A 157 -6.36 18.36 4.46
N GLY A 158 -5.72 17.33 3.90
CA GLY A 158 -5.74 15.98 4.47
C GLY A 158 -4.90 15.00 3.66
N LEU A 159 -4.72 13.81 4.22
CA LEU A 159 -4.09 12.66 3.57
C LEU A 159 -5.06 11.47 3.57
N THR A 160 -5.13 10.77 2.44
CA THR A 160 -5.75 9.45 2.33
C THR A 160 -4.63 8.43 2.19
N LEU A 161 -4.48 7.54 3.18
CA LEU A 161 -3.42 6.54 3.18
C LEU A 161 -3.94 5.23 2.60
N GLU A 162 -3.36 4.80 1.49
CA GLU A 162 -3.66 3.53 0.85
C GLU A 162 -2.56 2.52 1.12
N THR A 163 -2.97 1.29 1.44
CA THR A 163 -2.07 0.17 1.73
C THR A 163 -0.97 0.53 2.74
N PRO A 164 -1.28 1.06 3.95
CA PRO A 164 -0.26 1.38 4.95
C PRO A 164 0.30 0.15 5.67
N GLY A 165 -0.08 -1.05 5.27
CA GLY A 165 0.15 -2.28 6.02
C GLY A 165 0.46 -3.47 5.15
N PHE A 166 0.24 -4.66 5.69
CA PHE A 166 0.50 -5.90 4.97
C PHE A 166 -0.56 -6.17 3.90
N LEU A 167 -0.15 -6.24 2.63
CA LEU A 167 -1.01 -6.69 1.54
C LEU A 167 -1.29 -8.21 1.60
N PRO A 168 -2.42 -8.67 1.05
CA PRO A 168 -2.71 -10.10 0.87
C PRO A 168 -1.72 -10.77 -0.09
N PHE A 169 -1.62 -12.10 -0.03
CA PHE A 169 -0.87 -12.88 -1.01
C PHE A 169 -1.48 -12.76 -2.42
N GLN A 170 -2.80 -12.93 -2.53
CA GLN A 170 -3.55 -12.60 -3.75
C GLN A 170 -3.56 -11.10 -3.93
N HIS A 171 -2.61 -10.61 -4.71
CA HIS A 171 -2.39 -9.20 -4.91
C HIS A 171 -2.75 -8.77 -6.34
N GLY A 172 -2.70 -9.69 -7.30
CA GLY A 172 -2.87 -9.38 -8.71
C GLY A 172 -1.60 -8.76 -9.31
N TYR A 173 -0.42 -9.32 -9.00
CA TYR A 173 0.81 -8.99 -9.70
C TYR A 173 0.63 -9.17 -11.22
N HIS A 174 1.40 -8.39 -12.01
CA HIS A 174 1.14 -8.10 -13.42
C HIS A 174 0.77 -9.33 -14.28
N HIS A 175 1.28 -10.52 -13.95
CA HIS A 175 0.80 -11.82 -14.46
C HIS A 175 0.98 -12.96 -13.42
N GLU A 176 0.16 -13.00 -12.37
CA GLU A 176 0.15 -14.13 -11.42
C GLU A 176 -0.26 -15.44 -12.11
N PHE A 177 0.51 -16.51 -11.87
CA PHE A 177 0.27 -17.83 -12.44
C PHE A 177 0.50 -18.92 -11.39
N GLY A 178 -0.53 -19.22 -10.61
CA GLY A 178 -0.57 -20.37 -9.71
C GLY A 178 -1.57 -21.37 -10.27
N LEU A 179 -1.11 -22.39 -11.00
CA LEU A 179 -1.95 -23.50 -11.49
C LEU A 179 -2.45 -24.43 -10.36
N VAL A 180 -2.56 -23.89 -9.16
CA VAL A 180 -3.05 -24.53 -7.95
C VAL A 180 -4.26 -23.72 -7.49
N ARG A 181 -5.31 -24.42 -7.06
CA ARG A 181 -6.53 -23.77 -6.58
C ARG A 181 -6.19 -22.85 -5.40
N GLN A 182 -6.47 -21.57 -5.58
CA GLN A 182 -6.39 -20.60 -4.49
C GLN A 182 -7.60 -20.75 -3.58
N ASN A 183 -7.39 -20.55 -2.28
CA ASN A 183 -8.45 -20.58 -1.28
C ASN A 183 -8.05 -19.74 -0.07
N ALA A 184 -9.04 -19.36 0.74
CA ALA A 184 -8.85 -18.47 1.87
C ALA A 184 -7.84 -18.99 2.90
N TRP A 185 -7.72 -20.31 3.09
CA TRP A 185 -6.77 -20.87 4.05
C TRP A 185 -5.33 -20.71 3.56
N LEU A 186 -5.06 -21.12 2.32
CA LEU A 186 -3.73 -21.02 1.70
C LEU A 186 -3.28 -19.56 1.57
N ASP A 187 -4.17 -18.70 1.06
CA ASP A 187 -3.87 -17.30 0.80
C ASP A 187 -3.55 -16.52 2.08
N ASN A 188 -4.27 -16.78 3.18
CA ASN A 188 -4.02 -16.11 4.46
C ASN A 188 -2.69 -16.57 5.08
N HIS A 189 -2.36 -17.86 5.00
CA HIS A 189 -1.10 -18.40 5.49
C HIS A 189 0.10 -17.91 4.67
N LEU A 190 -0.02 -17.86 3.34
CA LEU A 190 0.98 -17.25 2.46
C LEU A 190 1.12 -15.73 2.70
N GLY A 191 0.02 -15.05 3.01
CA GLY A 191 -0.02 -13.60 3.29
C GLY A 191 0.56 -13.18 4.66
N LEU A 192 1.12 -14.10 5.45
CA LEU A 192 1.84 -13.78 6.68
C LEU A 192 3.26 -13.28 6.37
N CYS A 193 3.81 -12.43 7.25
CA CYS A 193 5.17 -11.89 7.11
C CYS A 193 6.07 -12.36 8.26
N PHE A 194 7.09 -13.15 7.97
CA PHE A 194 8.10 -13.64 8.90
C PHE A 194 9.49 -13.07 8.63
N CYS A 195 9.60 -11.87 8.03
CA CYS A 195 10.89 -11.19 7.89
C CYS A 195 11.54 -10.95 9.27
N ALA A 196 12.84 -10.65 9.28
CA ALA A 196 13.60 -10.45 10.53
C ALA A 196 12.91 -9.46 11.49
N HIS A 197 12.39 -8.34 10.96
CA HIS A 197 11.71 -7.33 11.76
C HIS A 197 10.38 -7.81 12.35
N CYS A 198 9.60 -8.59 11.60
CA CYS A 198 8.35 -9.15 12.14
C CYS A 198 8.61 -10.17 13.23
N ARG A 199 9.62 -11.04 13.06
CA ARG A 199 9.98 -12.02 14.09
C ARG A 199 10.51 -11.35 15.35
N GLU A 200 11.37 -10.35 15.20
CA GLU A 200 11.89 -9.59 16.32
C GLU A 200 10.79 -8.82 17.06
N GLY A 201 9.92 -8.12 16.34
CA GLY A 201 8.82 -7.36 16.92
C GLY A 201 7.76 -8.24 17.58
N ALA A 202 7.45 -9.40 17.01
CA ALA A 202 6.53 -10.36 17.63
C ALA A 202 7.13 -11.01 18.88
N ARG A 203 8.43 -11.32 18.86
CA ARG A 203 9.15 -11.85 20.03
C ARG A 203 9.16 -10.86 21.19
N ALA A 204 9.23 -9.55 20.92
CA ALA A 204 9.13 -8.52 21.96
C ALA A 204 7.76 -8.50 22.66
N ASP A 205 6.72 -9.03 22.01
CA ASP A 205 5.37 -9.20 22.56
C ASP A 205 5.12 -10.65 23.04
N ASP A 206 6.18 -11.41 23.32
CA ASP A 206 6.16 -12.82 23.76
C ASP A 206 5.46 -13.77 22.80
N ILE A 207 5.51 -13.52 21.48
CA ILE A 207 4.96 -14.39 20.44
C ILE A 207 6.11 -15.18 19.80
N ASP A 208 6.04 -16.51 19.82
CA ASP A 208 7.03 -17.37 19.16
C ASP A 208 6.78 -17.43 17.64
N ALA A 209 7.16 -16.35 16.96
CA ALA A 209 6.97 -16.21 15.53
C ALA A 209 7.81 -17.22 14.72
N GLU A 210 8.91 -17.75 15.25
CA GLU A 210 9.70 -18.76 14.53
C GLU A 210 9.03 -20.13 14.61
N ALA A 211 8.53 -20.53 15.78
CA ALA A 211 7.72 -21.75 15.87
C ALA A 211 6.45 -21.65 15.02
N LEU A 212 5.77 -20.50 15.03
CA LEU A 212 4.61 -20.25 14.15
C LEU A 212 5.00 -20.36 12.68
N ARG A 213 6.12 -19.74 12.26
CA ARG A 213 6.64 -19.84 10.89
C ARG A 213 6.82 -21.29 10.45
N HIS A 214 7.42 -22.13 11.31
CA HIS A 214 7.61 -23.54 11.03
C HIS A 214 6.30 -24.31 10.87
N ARG A 215 5.30 -24.05 11.74
CA ARG A 215 3.96 -24.66 11.64
C ARG A 215 3.25 -24.26 10.35
N VAL A 216 3.24 -22.97 10.02
CA VAL A 216 2.62 -22.45 8.80
C VAL A 216 3.27 -23.06 7.56
N ARG A 217 4.61 -23.09 7.53
CA ARG A 217 5.37 -23.73 6.45
C ARG A 217 4.98 -25.20 6.29
N ALA A 218 5.00 -25.97 7.38
CA ALA A 218 4.68 -27.40 7.34
C ALA A 218 3.23 -27.66 6.88
N ALA A 219 2.30 -26.82 7.31
CA ALA A 219 0.90 -26.91 6.89
C ALA A 219 0.74 -26.64 5.39
N ILE A 220 1.36 -25.57 4.86
CA ILE A 220 1.31 -25.26 3.43
C ILE A 220 1.99 -26.37 2.62
N ASP A 221 3.18 -26.85 3.02
CA ASP A 221 3.87 -27.96 2.36
C ASP A 221 2.97 -29.21 2.29
N SER A 222 2.26 -29.53 3.39
CA SER A 222 1.32 -30.64 3.43
C SER A 222 0.11 -30.44 2.52
N TYR A 223 -0.43 -29.21 2.42
CA TYR A 223 -1.54 -28.89 1.53
C TYR A 223 -1.12 -29.04 0.06
N LEU A 224 0.02 -28.47 -0.32
CA LEU A 224 0.50 -28.49 -1.71
C LEU A 224 0.93 -29.89 -2.17
N ALA A 225 1.29 -30.77 -1.23
CA ALA A 225 1.59 -32.18 -1.52
C ALA A 225 0.34 -33.08 -1.52
N SER A 226 -0.84 -32.55 -1.16
CA SER A 226 -2.11 -33.28 -1.13
C SER A 226 -2.71 -33.43 -2.52
N ASP A 227 -3.37 -34.57 -2.78
CA ASP A 227 -4.20 -34.78 -3.98
C ASP A 227 -5.61 -34.17 -3.85
N VAL A 228 -5.92 -33.57 -2.69
CA VAL A 228 -7.24 -33.02 -2.34
C VAL A 228 -7.11 -31.54 -2.04
N ASP A 229 -7.83 -30.74 -2.81
CA ASP A 229 -8.02 -29.31 -2.55
C ASP A 229 -9.04 -29.09 -1.42
N HIS A 230 -8.92 -27.94 -0.75
CA HIS A 230 -9.96 -27.47 0.14
C HIS A 230 -11.04 -26.70 -0.65
N ASP A 231 -12.28 -27.15 -0.57
CA ASP A 231 -13.42 -26.34 -1.02
C ASP A 231 -13.54 -25.06 -0.17
N ASP A 232 -14.16 -24.03 -0.73
CA ASP A 232 -14.10 -22.66 -0.20
C ASP A 232 -14.66 -22.56 1.24
N ASP A 233 -15.73 -23.30 1.54
CA ASP A 233 -16.34 -23.37 2.87
C ASP A 233 -15.44 -24.09 3.88
N MET A 234 -14.81 -25.18 3.47
CA MET A 234 -13.85 -25.93 4.28
C MET A 234 -12.58 -25.11 4.52
N ALA A 235 -12.03 -24.43 3.51
CA ALA A 235 -10.89 -23.55 3.64
C ALA A 235 -11.19 -22.39 4.62
N ALA A 236 -12.37 -21.77 4.52
CA ALA A 236 -12.79 -20.75 5.47
C ALA A 236 -12.91 -21.30 6.90
N ALA A 237 -13.50 -22.49 7.07
CA ALA A 237 -13.62 -23.14 8.38
C ALA A 237 -12.27 -23.48 9.00
N TYR A 238 -11.32 -23.99 8.21
CA TYR A 238 -9.96 -24.28 8.67
C TYR A 238 -9.21 -23.02 9.06
N TRP A 239 -9.33 -21.92 8.28
CA TRP A 239 -8.69 -20.67 8.64
C TRP A 239 -9.21 -20.11 9.98
N LEU A 240 -10.55 -20.13 10.16
CA LEU A 240 -11.15 -19.72 11.43
C LEU A 240 -10.73 -20.62 12.59
N SER A 241 -10.66 -21.94 12.35
CA SER A 241 -10.17 -22.91 13.33
C SER A 241 -8.72 -22.60 13.73
N ASP A 242 -7.83 -22.36 12.77
CA ASP A 242 -6.42 -22.04 13.04
C ASP A 242 -6.30 -20.76 13.88
N ILE A 243 -7.05 -19.70 13.57
CA ILE A 243 -7.02 -18.45 14.34
C ILE A 243 -7.46 -18.66 15.81
N VAL A 244 -8.42 -19.56 16.04
CA VAL A 244 -9.00 -19.81 17.37
C VAL A 244 -8.16 -20.80 18.17
N LEU A 245 -7.62 -21.84 17.53
CA LEU A 245 -6.94 -22.95 18.18
C LEU A 245 -5.42 -22.79 18.25
N ASP A 246 -4.80 -22.03 17.34
CA ASP A 246 -3.38 -21.66 17.44
C ASP A 246 -3.26 -20.27 18.13
N PRO A 247 -2.92 -20.23 19.44
CA PRO A 247 -2.85 -18.98 20.18
C PRO A 247 -1.78 -18.03 19.65
N ASP A 248 -0.70 -18.53 19.06
CA ASP A 248 0.34 -17.67 18.47
C ASP A 248 -0.16 -17.04 17.19
N LEU A 249 -0.86 -17.78 16.32
CA LEU A 249 -1.43 -17.21 15.10
C LEU A 249 -2.40 -16.07 15.42
N GLY A 250 -3.35 -16.29 16.33
CA GLY A 250 -4.30 -15.26 16.74
C GLY A 250 -3.61 -14.03 17.36
N ARG A 251 -2.58 -14.23 18.19
CA ARG A 251 -1.78 -13.13 18.76
C ARG A 251 -0.95 -12.41 17.71
N PHE A 252 -0.38 -13.14 16.77
CA PHE A 252 0.44 -12.62 15.67
C PHE A 252 -0.38 -11.74 14.73
N LEU A 253 -1.61 -12.15 14.39
CA LEU A 253 -2.53 -11.30 13.60
C LEU A 253 -2.89 -10.00 14.34
N ARG A 254 -3.17 -10.07 15.64
CA ARG A 254 -3.39 -8.85 16.45
C ARG A 254 -2.14 -7.98 16.54
N TRP A 255 -0.96 -8.58 16.63
CA TRP A 255 0.32 -7.87 16.59
C TRP A 255 0.50 -7.15 15.25
N ARG A 256 0.21 -7.79 14.11
CA ARG A 256 0.23 -7.15 12.78
C ARG A 256 -0.67 -5.91 12.73
N CYS A 257 -1.87 -5.97 13.30
CA CYS A 257 -2.75 -4.80 13.40
C CYS A 257 -2.10 -3.66 14.21
N ARG A 258 -1.52 -3.95 15.38
CA ARG A 258 -0.82 -2.94 16.20
C ARG A 258 0.41 -2.36 15.52
N THR A 259 1.13 -3.15 14.72
CA THR A 259 2.27 -2.69 13.92
C THR A 259 1.84 -1.64 12.89
N VAL A 260 0.70 -1.86 12.23
CA VAL A 260 0.13 -0.88 11.29
C VAL A 260 -0.41 0.34 12.04
N GLU A 261 -1.16 0.13 13.13
CA GLU A 261 -1.67 1.22 13.96
C GLU A 261 -0.56 2.15 14.45
N SER A 262 0.55 1.60 14.94
CA SER A 262 1.69 2.41 15.39
C SER A 262 2.34 3.21 14.26
N LEU A 263 2.40 2.65 13.04
CA LEU A 263 2.89 3.39 11.87
C LEU A 263 1.95 4.55 11.51
N ILE A 264 0.64 4.34 11.56
CA ILE A 264 -0.33 5.42 11.36
C ILE A 264 -0.15 6.51 12.43
N GLY A 265 0.14 6.11 13.68
CA GLY A 265 0.50 7.02 14.76
C GLY A 265 1.77 7.84 14.46
N GLU A 266 2.83 7.20 13.97
CA GLU A 266 4.07 7.87 13.53
C GLU A 266 3.80 8.88 12.41
N ILE A 267 3.05 8.47 11.38
CA ILE A 267 2.65 9.36 10.27
C ILE A 267 1.85 10.55 10.81
N ARG A 268 0.86 10.31 11.68
CA ARG A 268 0.04 11.38 12.24
C ARG A 268 0.87 12.36 13.08
N ALA A 269 1.86 11.88 13.82
CA ALA A 269 2.75 12.73 14.60
C ALA A 269 3.72 13.55 13.73
N ALA A 270 4.06 13.06 12.55
CA ALA A 270 5.01 13.71 11.63
C ALA A 270 4.37 14.74 10.69
N VAL A 271 3.05 14.74 10.53
CA VAL A 271 2.32 15.70 9.68
C VAL A 271 1.74 16.84 10.51
N ARG A 272 1.58 18.01 9.91
CA ARG A 272 0.91 19.15 10.57
C ARG A 272 -0.54 18.78 10.99
N PRO A 273 -1.07 19.44 12.04
CA PRO A 273 -2.41 19.17 12.57
C PRO A 273 -3.52 19.18 11.52
#